data_AF-M6QKT6-F1
#
_entry.id   AF-M6QKT6-F1
#
_cell.length_a   1.000
_cell.length_b   1.000
_cell.length_c   1.000
_cell.angle_alpha   90.00
_cell.angle_beta   90.00
_cell.angle_gamma   90.00
#
_symmetry.space_group_name_H-M   'P 1'
#
loop_
_entity.id
_entity.type
_entity.pdbx_description
1 polymer ?
#
loop_
_entity_poly.entity_id
_entity_poly.type
_entity_poly.pdbx_seq_one_letter_code
_entity_poly.pdbx_strand_id
1 'polypeptide(L)'
;MSRKSITLQDIGRIQYQNQFTVLGTESLNDSGRLYYITNIHALGGWTISVKGNNADQKLTNYSRSGTGDVQFFLPLCVSEVSFSGVIEVSGFWVNASLVSH
;
A
#
# COMPACT_ATOMS: atom_id res chain seq x y z
N MET A 1 22.05 -6.49 21.58
CA MET A 1 20.82 -5.88 21.03
C MET A 1 20.00 -6.98 20.36
N SER A 2 18.76 -7.20 20.79
CA SER A 2 17.85 -8.13 20.12
C SER A 2 17.48 -7.54 18.75
N ARG A 3 17.82 -8.23 17.66
CA ARG A 3 17.46 -7.82 16.30
C ARG A 3 16.09 -8.43 15.99
N LYS A 4 15.07 -7.59 15.80
CA LYS A 4 13.83 -8.00 15.16
C LYS A 4 14.05 -7.90 13.65
N SER A 5 13.98 -9.01 12.93
CA SER A 5 14.02 -9.03 11.46
C SER A 5 12.70 -9.54 10.93
N ILE A 6 12.08 -8.81 10.01
CA ILE A 6 10.97 -9.34 9.20
C ILE A 6 11.59 -10.25 8.13
N THR A 7 11.17 -11.50 8.10
CA THR A 7 11.50 -12.41 7.00
C THR A 7 10.52 -12.24 5.85
N LEU A 8 10.89 -12.67 4.65
CA LEU A 8 9.95 -12.68 3.51
C LEU A 8 8.69 -13.53 3.81
N GLN A 9 8.85 -14.60 4.59
CA GLN A 9 7.74 -15.45 5.03
C GLN A 9 6.78 -14.69 5.95
N ASP A 10 7.29 -13.80 6.81
CA ASP A 10 6.47 -12.95 7.65
C ASP A 10 5.62 -11.98 6.83
N ILE A 11 6.19 -11.40 5.76
CA ILE A 11 5.44 -10.54 4.82
C ILE A 11 4.32 -11.34 4.14
N GLY A 12 4.64 -12.55 3.65
CA GLY A 12 3.65 -13.45 3.06
C GLY A 12 2.54 -13.82 4.04
N ARG A 13 2.86 -14.04 5.32
CA ARG A 13 1.87 -14.31 6.38
C ARG A 13 1.00 -13.08 6.68
N ILE A 14 1.59 -11.88 6.76
CA ILE A 14 0.86 -10.64 7.09
C ILE A 14 -0.13 -10.28 5.99
N GLN A 15 0.14 -10.61 4.72
CA GLN A 15 -0.80 -10.41 3.62
C GLN A 15 -2.18 -11.02 3.88
N TYR A 16 -2.24 -12.19 4.54
CA TYR A 16 -3.49 -12.86 4.88
C TYR A 16 -4.22 -12.26 6.09
N GLN A 17 -3.59 -11.34 6.82
CA GLN A 17 -4.20 -10.73 8.00
C GLN A 17 -5.16 -9.60 7.68
N ASN A 18 -5.07 -8.99 6.47
CA ASN A 18 -5.86 -7.84 6.06
C ASN A 18 -6.05 -6.81 7.19
N GLN A 19 -4.95 -6.17 7.59
CA GLN A 19 -4.94 -5.31 8.78
C GLN A 19 -5.79 -4.05 8.66
N PHE A 20 -6.19 -3.66 7.44
CA PHE A 20 -7.12 -2.56 7.24
C PHE A 20 -8.04 -2.79 6.05
N THR A 21 -9.23 -2.21 6.18
CA THR A 21 -10.16 -1.89 5.10
C THR A 21 -10.71 -0.52 5.42
N VAL A 22 -10.45 0.46 4.55
CA VAL A 22 -10.81 1.86 4.76
C VAL A 22 -11.49 2.43 3.52
N LEU A 23 -12.19 3.55 3.69
CA LEU A 23 -12.87 4.23 2.59
C LEU A 23 -11.86 4.79 1.59
N GLY A 24 -12.21 4.79 0.29
CA GLY A 24 -11.39 5.35 -0.78
C GLY A 24 -11.22 6.88 -0.72
N THR A 25 -11.85 7.55 0.24
CA THR A 25 -11.60 8.96 0.56
C THR A 25 -10.45 9.16 1.53
N GLU A 26 -9.98 8.10 2.19
CA GLU A 26 -8.86 8.18 3.13
C GLU A 26 -7.52 8.17 2.41
N SER A 27 -6.62 9.03 2.87
CA SER A 27 -5.22 9.00 2.47
C SER A 27 -4.43 8.14 3.44
N LEU A 28 -3.64 7.21 2.91
CA LEU A 28 -2.72 6.41 3.71
C LEU A 28 -1.35 7.09 3.68
N ASN A 29 -0.89 7.67 4.78
CA ASN A 29 0.33 8.50 4.81
C ASN A 29 1.03 8.55 6.18
N ASP A 30 0.85 7.53 7.03
CA ASP A 30 1.54 7.46 8.32
C ASP A 30 3.06 7.27 8.12
N SER A 31 3.85 8.22 8.63
CA SER A 31 5.31 8.23 8.51
C SER A 31 6.03 7.01 9.12
N GLY A 32 5.37 6.30 10.03
CA GLY A 32 5.89 5.09 10.66
C GLY A 32 5.49 3.81 9.95
N ARG A 33 4.80 3.88 8.81
CA ARG A 33 4.25 2.72 8.11
C ARG A 33 4.64 2.69 6.64
N LEU A 34 4.78 1.46 6.15
CA LEU A 34 4.79 1.14 4.73
C LEU A 34 3.56 0.29 4.45
N TYR A 35 2.73 0.75 3.52
CA TYR A 35 1.44 0.13 3.20
C TYR A 35 1.58 -0.82 2.02
N TYR A 36 0.80 -1.90 2.06
CA TYR A 36 0.70 -2.91 1.03
C TYR A 36 -0.77 -3.07 0.65
N ILE A 37 -1.16 -2.50 -0.48
CA ILE A 37 -2.54 -2.56 -0.97
C ILE A 37 -2.76 -3.92 -1.63
N THR A 38 -3.75 -4.67 -1.16
CA THR A 38 -4.08 -5.99 -1.69
C THR A 38 -5.34 -5.98 -2.55
N ASN A 39 -6.28 -5.08 -2.27
CA ASN A 39 -7.54 -4.99 -2.99
C ASN A 39 -8.05 -3.55 -3.11
N ILE A 40 -8.67 -3.26 -4.24
CA ILE A 40 -9.48 -2.07 -4.49
C ILE A 40 -10.90 -2.55 -4.77
N HIS A 41 -11.87 -2.00 -4.04
CA HIS A 41 -13.29 -2.14 -4.34
C HIS A 41 -13.79 -0.87 -5.02
N ALA A 42 -14.38 -1.02 -6.21
CA ALA A 42 -14.92 0.08 -6.99
C ALA A 42 -15.99 -0.41 -7.97
N LEU A 43 -17.03 0.38 -8.18
CA LEU A 43 -18.07 0.07 -9.18
C LEU A 43 -17.73 0.57 -10.58
N GLY A 44 -16.74 1.47 -10.71
CA GLY A 44 -16.44 2.16 -11.96
C GLY A 44 -14.94 2.42 -12.14
N GLY A 45 -14.63 3.40 -12.98
CA GLY A 45 -13.25 3.84 -13.23
C GLY A 45 -12.65 4.46 -11.98
N TRP A 46 -11.40 4.12 -11.70
CA TRP A 46 -10.66 4.63 -10.55
C TRP A 46 -9.22 4.98 -10.91
N THR A 47 -8.62 5.86 -10.11
CA THR A 47 -7.22 6.24 -10.18
C THR A 47 -6.64 6.29 -8.77
N ILE A 48 -5.42 5.77 -8.62
CA ILE A 48 -4.63 5.86 -7.40
C ILE A 48 -3.38 6.70 -7.69
N SER A 49 -3.11 7.65 -6.81
CA SER A 49 -1.89 8.48 -6.84
C SER A 49 -0.95 7.96 -5.78
N VAL A 50 0.20 7.46 -6.21
CA VAL A 50 1.10 6.66 -5.39
C VAL A 50 2.41 7.40 -5.19
N LYS A 51 2.89 7.37 -3.95
CA LYS A 51 4.28 7.62 -3.57
C LYS A 51 4.87 6.32 -3.05
N GLY A 52 5.58 5.62 -3.91
CA GLY A 52 6.26 4.37 -3.64
C GLY A 52 7.55 4.56 -2.84
N ASN A 53 8.33 3.49 -2.76
CA ASN A 53 9.63 3.47 -2.09
C ASN A 53 10.72 2.92 -3.04
N ASN A 54 10.67 3.35 -4.31
CA ASN A 54 11.59 2.88 -5.34
C ASN A 54 12.95 3.57 -5.17
N ALA A 55 14.04 2.83 -5.44
CA ALA A 55 15.39 3.39 -5.44
C ALA A 55 15.57 4.47 -6.52
N ASP A 56 14.86 4.36 -7.65
CA ASP A 56 14.79 5.43 -8.63
C ASP A 56 13.70 6.45 -8.23
N GLN A 57 14.14 7.67 -7.94
CA GLN A 57 13.26 8.76 -7.53
C GLN A 57 12.23 9.12 -8.61
N LYS A 58 12.52 8.87 -9.89
CA LYS A 58 11.57 9.08 -10.99
C LYS A 58 10.41 8.09 -10.99
N LEU A 59 10.63 6.92 -10.39
CA LEU A 59 9.63 5.85 -10.25
C LEU A 59 8.95 5.86 -8.89
N THR A 60 9.30 6.82 -8.03
CA THR A 60 8.70 6.97 -6.70
C THR A 60 7.27 7.46 -6.81
N ASN A 61 7.01 8.50 -7.60
CA ASN A 61 5.67 9.05 -7.78
C ASN A 61 5.07 8.59 -9.10
N TYR A 62 3.91 7.94 -9.04
CA TYR A 62 3.20 7.52 -10.25
C TYR A 62 1.69 7.41 -9.99
N SER A 63 0.92 7.41 -11.06
CA SER A 63 -0.52 7.13 -11.02
C SER A 63 -0.81 5.78 -11.65
N ARG A 64 -1.78 5.05 -11.09
CA ARG A 64 -2.32 3.84 -11.70
C ARG A 64 -3.83 3.96 -11.78
N SER A 65 -4.41 3.51 -12.88
CA SER A 65 -5.86 3.54 -13.09
C SER A 65 -6.38 2.14 -13.41
N GLY A 66 -7.67 1.96 -13.20
CA GLY A 66 -8.37 0.72 -13.51
C GLY A 66 -9.87 0.93 -13.52
N THR A 67 -10.62 -0.16 -13.57
CA THR A 67 -12.08 -0.14 -13.56
C THR A 67 -12.59 -1.37 -12.84
N GLY A 68 -13.61 -1.18 -11.99
CA GLY A 68 -14.17 -2.26 -11.19
C GLY A 68 -13.25 -2.71 -10.06
N ASP A 69 -13.62 -3.82 -9.45
CA ASP A 69 -12.85 -4.45 -8.38
C ASP A 69 -11.52 -5.01 -8.90
N VAL A 70 -10.46 -4.82 -8.12
CA VAL A 70 -9.15 -5.37 -8.43
C VAL A 70 -8.50 -5.95 -7.19
N GLN A 71 -8.18 -7.23 -7.26
CA GLN A 71 -7.28 -7.89 -6.32
C GLN A 71 -5.88 -8.00 -6.92
N PHE A 72 -4.88 -7.48 -6.22
CA PHE A 72 -3.51 -7.50 -6.69
C PHE A 72 -2.84 -8.85 -6.39
N PHE A 73 -2.28 -9.48 -7.42
CA PHE A 73 -1.47 -10.69 -7.25
C PHE A 73 -0.23 -10.43 -6.39
N LEU A 74 0.45 -9.32 -6.64
CA LEU A 74 1.51 -8.78 -5.78
C LEU A 74 0.98 -7.49 -5.12
N PRO A 75 0.97 -7.40 -3.78
CA PRO A 75 0.49 -6.20 -3.10
C PRO A 75 1.26 -4.95 -3.56
N LEU A 76 0.54 -3.85 -3.74
CA LEU A 76 1.14 -2.58 -4.10
C LEU A 76 1.80 -1.95 -2.87
N CYS A 77 3.12 -1.96 -2.84
CA CYS A 77 3.91 -1.35 -1.77
C CYS A 77 4.02 0.17 -1.95
N VAL A 78 3.52 0.93 -0.98
CA VAL A 78 3.43 2.40 -1.04
C VAL A 78 3.75 3.03 0.32
N SER A 79 4.42 4.17 0.29
CA SER A 79 4.66 5.00 1.47
C SER A 79 3.49 5.94 1.71
N GLU A 80 2.98 6.55 0.63
CA GLU A 80 1.76 7.36 0.67
C GLU A 80 0.87 7.02 -0.53
N VAL A 81 -0.45 7.02 -0.34
CA VAL A 81 -1.40 6.83 -1.43
C VAL A 81 -2.71 7.57 -1.16
N SER A 82 -3.28 8.13 -2.23
CA SER A 82 -4.63 8.69 -2.26
C SER A 82 -5.42 8.11 -3.43
N PHE A 83 -6.74 8.08 -3.32
CA PHE A 83 -7.60 7.41 -4.28
C PHE A 83 -8.67 8.35 -4.84
N SER A 84 -9.13 8.04 -6.06
CA SER A 84 -10.27 8.68 -6.71
C SER A 84 -11.09 7.62 -7.42
N GLY A 85 -12.41 7.64 -7.26
CA GLY A 85 -13.31 6.63 -7.82
C GLY A 85 -13.27 5.26 -7.11
N VAL A 86 -12.54 5.14 -6.00
CA VAL A 86 -12.47 3.93 -5.15
C VAL A 86 -13.50 4.05 -4.03
N ILE A 87 -14.22 2.97 -3.74
CA ILE A 87 -15.17 2.89 -2.62
C ILE A 87 -14.43 2.50 -1.35
N GLU A 88 -13.69 1.39 -1.42
CA GLU A 88 -12.91 0.86 -0.31
C GLU A 88 -11.57 0.33 -0.79
N VAL A 89 -10.58 0.41 0.09
CA VAL A 89 -9.25 -0.14 -0.12
C VAL A 89 -8.86 -1.02 1.05
N SER A 90 -8.28 -2.18 0.74
CA SER A 90 -7.86 -3.16 1.74
C SER A 90 -6.39 -3.51 1.59
N GLY A 91 -5.78 -3.90 2.71
CA GLY A 91 -4.37 -4.21 2.73
C GLY A 91 -3.80 -4.44 4.12
N PHE A 92 -2.49 -4.33 4.20
CA PHE A 92 -1.75 -4.41 5.46
C PHE A 92 -0.62 -3.40 5.48
N TRP A 93 -0.03 -3.18 6.64
CA TRP A 93 1.13 -2.32 6.79
C TRP A 93 2.23 -3.02 7.58
N VAL A 94 3.45 -2.56 7.39
CA VAL A 94 4.58 -2.91 8.27
C VAL A 94 5.12 -1.63 8.87
N ASN A 95 5.67 -1.73 10.08
CA ASN A 95 6.37 -0.60 10.67
C ASN A 95 7.61 -0.29 9.82
N ALA A 96 7.76 0.97 9.44
CA ALA A 96 8.92 1.49 8.75
C ALA A 96 9.58 2.55 9.65
N SER A 97 10.89 2.43 9.82
CA SER A 97 11.70 3.48 10.45
C SER A 97 12.45 4.24 9.36
N LEU A 98 12.49 5.56 9.47
CA LEU A 98 13.40 6.36 8.66
C LEU A 98 14.83 5.87 8.93
N VAL A 99 15.49 5.36 7.90
CA VAL A 99 16.93 5.08 8.00
C VAL A 99 17.63 6.42 7.81
N SER A 100 18.12 7.02 8.89
CA SER A 100 19.06 8.13 8.80
C SER A 100 20.35 7.58 8.18
N HIS A 101 20.59 7.92 6.93
CA HIS A 101 21.89 7.72 6.27
C HIS A 101 22.84 8.86 6.63
#